data_AF-A0A1B8NXI5-F1
#
_entry.id   AF-A0A1B8NXI5-F1
#
_cell.length_a   1.000
_cell.length_b   1.000
_cell.length_c   1.000
_cell.angle_alpha   90.00
_cell.angle_beta   90.00
_cell.angle_gamma   90.00
#
_symmetry.space_group_name_H-M   'P 1'
#
loop_
_entity.id
_entity.type
_entity.pdbx_description
1 polymer ?
#
loop_
_entity_poly.entity_id
_entity_poly.type
_entity_poly.pdbx_seq_one_letter_code
_entity_poly.pdbx_strand_id
1 'polypeptide(L)' 'MPAVIESIETLLVDLPTIRPHKLSMTTMACQTLVIVRMGHSDDIEGLGEGTTIGG' A
#
# COMPACT_ATOMS: atom_id res chain seq x y z
N MET A 1 -28.32 -3.52 9.92
CA MET A 1 -27.70 -4.29 8.82
C MET A 1 -26.20 -4.31 9.06
N PRO A 2 -25.47 -5.39 8.72
CA PRO A 2 -24.01 -5.35 8.75
C PRO A 2 -23.49 -4.36 7.70
N ALA A 3 -22.39 -3.67 8.01
CA ALA A 3 -21.69 -2.87 7.02
C ALA A 3 -21.12 -3.77 5.91
N VAL A 4 -21.20 -3.32 4.66
CA VAL A 4 -20.61 -3.99 3.50
C VAL A 4 -19.59 -3.08 2.83
N ILE A 5 -18.59 -3.67 2.18
CA ILE A 5 -17.62 -2.92 1.37
C ILE A 5 -18.30 -2.59 0.04
N GLU A 6 -18.36 -1.30 -0.30
CA GLU A 6 -18.98 -0.80 -1.53
C GLU A 6 -17.95 -0.50 -2.63
N SER A 7 -16.75 -0.07 -2.24
CA SER A 7 -15.68 0.26 -3.18
C SER A 7 -14.30 -0.07 -2.61
N ILE A 8 -13.38 -0.39 -3.52
CA ILE A 8 -11.95 -0.55 -3.22
C ILE A 8 -11.17 0.20 -4.30
N GLU A 9 -10.34 1.14 -3.87
CA GLU A 9 -9.44 1.91 -4.72
C GLU A 9 -7.99 1.67 -4.32
N THR A 10 -7.09 1.77 -5.29
CA THR A 10 -5.66 1.60 -5.07
C THR A 10 -4.84 2.74 -5.66
N LEU A 11 -3.77 3.11 -4.97
CA LEU A 11 -2.78 4.07 -5.41
C LEU A 11 -1.38 3.47 -5.26
N LEU A 12 -0.61 3.49 -6.33
CA LEU A 12 0.82 3.16 -6.29
C LEU A 12 1.63 4.42 -5.95
N VAL A 13 2.52 4.30 -4.97
CA VAL A 13 3.38 5.38 -4.51
C VAL A 13 4.82 4.90 -4.48
N ASP A 14 5.65 5.50 -5.32
CA ASP A 14 7.09 5.28 -5.27
C ASP A 14 7.71 6.11 -4.14
N LEU A 15 8.30 5.42 -3.18
CA LEU A 15 8.94 6.01 -2.00
C LEU A 15 10.45 5.77 -2.06
N PRO A 16 11.28 6.84 -2.17
CA PRO A 16 12.72 6.70 -2.08
C PRO A 16 13.11 6.32 -0.63
N THR A 17 14.01 5.35 -0.51
CA THR A 17 14.58 4.98 0.80
C THR A 17 15.63 6.02 1.21
N ILE A 18 15.69 6.36 2.50
CA ILE A 18 16.70 7.30 3.03
C ILE A 18 18.12 6.74 2.87
N ARG A 19 18.27 5.41 3.00
CA ARG A 19 19.49 4.67 2.70
C ARG A 19 19.16 3.37 1.99
N PRO A 20 19.91 2.98 0.94
CA PRO A 20 19.63 1.75 0.23
C PRO A 20 19.74 0.52 1.14
N HIS A 21 18.70 -0.32 1.16
CA HIS A 21 18.71 -1.58 1.87
C HIS A 21 19.46 -2.64 1.08
N LYS A 22 20.55 -3.17 1.66
CA LYS A 22 21.38 -4.22 1.06
C LYS A 22 20.86 -5.59 1.51
N LEU A 23 20.35 -6.35 0.56
CA LEU A 23 19.97 -7.75 0.71
C LEU A 23 21.01 -8.62 0.01
N SER A 24 21.04 -9.92 0.30
CA SER A 24 22.03 -10.83 -0.31
C SER A 24 21.99 -10.86 -1.85
N MET A 25 20.81 -10.62 -2.43
CA MET A 25 20.58 -10.73 -3.88
C MET A 25 20.31 -9.40 -4.57
N THR A 26 19.99 -8.33 -3.84
CA THR A 26 19.60 -7.05 -4.42
C THR A 26 19.88 -5.87 -3.49
N THR A 27 19.86 -4.66 -4.04
CA THR A 27 19.88 -3.41 -3.26
C THR A 27 18.62 -2.63 -3.59
N MET A 28 17.81 -2.33 -2.59
CA MET A 28 16.59 -1.54 -2.76
C MET A 28 16.85 -0.08 -2.37
N ALA A 29 16.77 0.83 -3.33
CA ALA A 29 16.93 2.28 -3.11
C ALA A 29 15.58 3.03 -3.17
N CYS A 30 14.57 2.42 -3.77
CA CYS A 30 13.20 2.90 -3.88
C CYS A 30 12.27 1.70 -3.69
N GLN A 31 11.10 1.93 -3.12
CA GLN A 31 10.08 0.91 -2.90
C GLN A 31 8.73 1.45 -3.36
N THR A 32 7.96 0.64 -4.09
CA THR A 32 6.59 0.99 -4.47
C THR A 32 5.63 0.46 -3.40
N LEU A 33 4.87 1.37 -2.78
CA LEU A 33 3.80 1.05 -1.84
C LEU A 33 2.46 1.07 -2.57
N VAL A 34 1.60 0.11 -2.27
CA VAL A 34 0.17 0.14 -2.61
C VAL A 34 -0.57 0.73 -1.42
N ILE A 35 -1.23 1.86 -1.59
CA ILE A 35 -2.26 2.34 -0.67
C ILE A 35 -3.61 1.82 -1.14
N VAL A 36 -4.39 1.25 -0.24
CA VAL A 36 -5.75 0.75 -0.50
C VAL A 36 -6.74 1.59 0.30
N ARG A 37 -7.79 2.08 -0.37
CA ARG A 37 -8.92 2.78 0.27
C ARG A 37 -10.19 1.98 0.07
N MET A 38 -10.91 1.69 1.15
CA MET A 38 -12.15 0.90 1.15
C MET A 38 -13.31 1.76 1.64
N GLY A 39 -14.30 1.99 0.79
CA GLY A 39 -15.56 2.63 1.18
C GLY A 39 -16.56 1.60 1.69
N HIS A 40 -17.22 1.89 2.81
CA HIS A 40 -18.25 1.03 3.40
C HIS A 40 -19.63 1.69 3.33
N SER A 41 -20.67 0.87 3.34
CA SER A 41 -22.08 1.30 3.27
C SER A 41 -22.59 2.11 4.47
N ASP A 42 -21.79 2.23 5.52
CA ASP A 42 -22.05 3.04 6.71
C ASP A 42 -21.24 4.34 6.72
N ASP A 43 -20.78 4.78 5.54
CA ASP A 43 -19.97 5.98 5.31
C ASP A 43 -18.59 5.98 6.00
N ILE A 44 -18.14 4.82 6.49
CA ILE A 44 -16.80 4.64 7.06
C ILE A 44 -15.79 4.32 5.95
N GLU A 45 -14.62 4.96 6.02
CA GLU A 45 -13.49 4.63 5.16
C GLU A 45 -12.43 3.82 5.91
N GLY A 46 -11.97 2.74 5.27
CA GLY A 46 -10.81 1.96 5.70
C GLY A 46 -9.59 2.27 4.83
N LEU A 47 -8.42 2.37 5.46
CA LEU A 47 -7.14 2.47 4.76
C LEU A 47 -6.29 1.23 5.03
N GLY A 48 -5.59 0.77 4.01
CA GLY A 48 -4.61 -0.31 4.10
C GLY A 48 -3.36 0.03 3.28
N GLU A 49 -2.26 -0.63 3.61
CA GLU A 49 -1.03 -0.54 2.85
C GLU A 49 -0.47 -1.94 2.53
N GLY A 50 0.22 -2.05 1.41
CA GLY A 50 0.89 -3.28 1.00
C GLY A 50 2.16 -2.97 0.22
N THR A 51 3.21 -3.74 0.46
CA THR A 51 4.48 -3.58 -0.25
C THR A 51 5.17 -4.91 -0.49
N THR A 52 5.97 -4.95 -1.55
CA THR A 52 6.89 -6.03 -1.91
C THR A 52 8.33 -5.57 -1.66
N ILE A 53 9.23 -6.52 -1.39
CA ILE A 53 10.66 -6.22 -1.31
C ILE A 53 11.21 -6.11 -2.73
N GLY A 54 11.63 -4.92 -3.11
CA GLY A 54 12.23 -4.62 -4.41
C GLY A 54 11.30 -3.98 -5.43
N GLY A 55 10.02 -3.74 -5.07
CA GLY A 55 8.98 -3.34 -6.02
C GLY A 55 8.45 -4.55 -6.79
#